data_AF-E6QTX0-F1
#
_entry.id   AF-E6QTX0-F1
#
_cell.length_a   1.000
_cell.length_b   1.000
_cell.length_c   1.000
_cell.angle_alpha   90.00
_cell.angle_beta   90.00
_cell.angle_gamma   90.00
#
_symmetry.space_group_name_H-M   'P 1'
#
loop_
_entity.id
_entity.type
_entity.pdbx_description
1 polymer ?
#
loop_
_entity_poly.entity_id
_entity_poly.type
_entity_poly.pdbx_seq_one_letter_code
_entity_poly.pdbx_strand_id
1 'polypeptide(L)'
;MRRCPSRRSSFRLAAPSPHWGEGRGEGFFRQQGFTLIEAIIVITITAIIAAVVAVFIKSPIQGYFDSSRRAEMTDIADTALRRISRDLHLALPNSVRVTNVGNVYYLEFLETSAGGRYRADTGTGALDTACNTPIDFTTTTSSFCVLGPTISASAGQLVAVYNLGIPGADAYTGVNTSAITSVSGAQINIQPKLFPFASPSSRFQVISTPVSYVCDPSAGTLTRYWGYPISATQPTSFTGASSALLATHVSACAFSYTQQVITQQAGLVSTTLQLTESNETISLYEETHVSNAP
;
A
#
# COMPACT_ATOMS: atom_id res chain seq x y z
N MET A 1 -3.09 22.22 -22.71
CA MET A 1 -2.59 23.54 -22.25
C MET A 1 -3.34 24.66 -22.95
N ARG A 2 -4.40 25.20 -22.33
CA ARG A 2 -5.12 26.39 -22.78
C ARG A 2 -5.10 27.39 -21.62
N ARG A 3 -4.38 28.50 -21.78
CA ARG A 3 -4.25 29.56 -20.77
C ARG A 3 -5.51 30.43 -20.82
N CYS A 4 -6.14 30.58 -19.66
CA CYS A 4 -7.22 31.53 -19.41
C CYS A 4 -6.62 32.92 -19.10
N PRO A 5 -7.09 34.02 -19.70
CA PRO A 5 -6.55 35.35 -19.40
C PRO A 5 -7.23 35.96 -18.16
N SER A 6 -6.42 36.43 -17.21
CA SER A 6 -6.85 37.14 -16.00
C SER A 6 -7.32 38.56 -16.34
N ARG A 7 -8.62 38.84 -16.15
CA ARG A 7 -9.17 40.20 -16.11
C ARG A 7 -8.68 40.93 -14.85
N ARG A 8 -7.85 41.96 -15.01
CA ARG A 8 -7.55 42.94 -13.96
C ARG A 8 -8.65 44.00 -13.97
N SER A 9 -9.45 44.06 -12.91
CA SER A 9 -10.38 45.15 -12.64
C SER A 9 -9.61 46.33 -12.04
N SER A 10 -9.37 47.35 -12.85
CA SER A 10 -8.84 48.64 -12.42
C SER A 10 -9.95 49.45 -11.73
N PHE A 11 -9.91 49.50 -10.39
CA PHE A 11 -10.75 50.39 -9.59
C PHE A 11 -10.21 51.82 -9.71
N ARG A 12 -10.92 52.70 -10.44
CA ARG A 12 -10.63 54.13 -10.49
C ARG A 12 -11.24 54.77 -9.25
N LEU A 13 -10.39 55.22 -8.32
CA LEU A 13 -10.79 56.13 -7.23
C LEU A 13 -10.72 57.56 -7.76
N ALA A 14 -11.85 58.26 -7.64
CA ALA A 14 -12.01 59.67 -7.95
C ALA A 14 -11.25 60.53 -6.92
N ALA A 15 -10.49 61.50 -7.41
CA ALA A 15 -9.85 62.52 -6.58
C ALA A 15 -10.86 63.64 -6.24
N PRO A 16 -11.03 64.03 -4.97
CA PRO A 16 -11.64 65.30 -4.61
C PRO A 16 -10.58 66.42 -4.62
N SER A 17 -11.00 67.59 -5.08
CA SER A 17 -10.21 68.83 -5.15
C SER A 17 -9.95 69.46 -3.77
N PRO A 18 -8.75 70.00 -3.50
CA PRO A 18 -8.47 70.73 -2.27
C PRO A 18 -8.88 72.20 -2.43
N HIS A 19 -9.93 72.59 -1.72
CA HIS A 19 -10.26 73.99 -1.47
C HIS A 19 -9.60 74.40 -0.15
N TRP A 20 -8.69 75.36 -0.25
CA TRP A 20 -7.94 75.93 0.85
C TRP A 20 -8.85 76.80 1.71
N GLY A 21 -9.08 76.38 2.95
CA GLY A 21 -9.62 77.19 4.03
C GLY A 21 -8.54 77.41 5.09
N GLU A 22 -7.87 78.56 5.01
CA GLU A 22 -6.94 79.06 6.01
C GLU A 22 -7.68 79.26 7.35
N GLY A 23 -7.26 78.49 8.35
CA GLY A 23 -7.72 78.60 9.73
C GLY A 23 -6.63 78.08 10.64
N ARG A 24 -5.56 78.87 10.81
CA ARG A 24 -4.49 78.61 11.78
C ARG A 24 -5.05 78.70 13.20
N GLY A 25 -5.52 77.58 13.71
CA GLY A 25 -5.48 77.29 15.13
C GLY A 25 -4.27 76.41 15.39
N GLU A 26 -3.15 77.01 15.81
CA GLU A 26 -2.09 76.24 16.45
C GLU A 26 -2.61 75.74 17.80
N GLY A 27 -3.35 74.63 17.75
CA GLY A 27 -3.54 73.78 18.89
C GLY A 27 -2.16 73.22 19.22
N PHE A 28 -1.45 73.88 20.15
CA PHE A 28 -0.39 73.26 20.92
C PHE A 28 -0.92 71.88 21.34
N PHE A 29 -0.40 70.80 20.75
CA PHE A 29 -0.46 69.51 21.40
C PHE A 29 0.33 69.70 22.69
N ARG A 30 -0.38 70.09 23.76
CA ARG A 30 0.13 70.02 25.12
C ARG A 30 0.63 68.59 25.25
N GLN A 31 1.95 68.42 25.29
CA GLN A 31 2.55 67.18 25.75
C GLN A 31 2.08 67.02 27.19
N GLN A 32 0.96 66.29 27.36
CA GLN A 32 0.53 65.83 28.66
C GLN A 32 1.56 64.77 29.06
N GLY A 33 2.47 65.16 29.96
CA GLY A 33 3.43 64.22 30.53
C GLY A 33 2.68 63.13 31.28
N PHE A 34 3.00 61.88 30.97
CA PHE A 34 2.47 60.71 31.66
C PHE A 34 3.00 60.69 33.10
N THR A 35 2.15 60.41 34.08
CA THR A 35 2.61 60.30 35.47
C THR A 35 3.28 58.94 35.71
N LEU A 36 4.26 58.89 36.63
CA LEU A 36 4.95 57.64 36.98
C LEU A 36 3.97 56.56 37.46
N ILE A 37 2.92 56.94 38.17
CA ILE A 37 1.90 56.01 38.65
C ILE A 37 1.06 55.43 37.51
N GLU A 38 0.76 56.22 36.49
CA GLU A 38 0.03 55.77 35.31
C GLU A 38 0.86 54.75 34.52
N ALA A 39 2.17 54.97 34.38
CA ALA A 39 3.08 54.02 33.75
C ALA A 39 3.17 52.68 34.51
N ILE A 40 3.22 52.72 35.85
CA ILE A 40 3.23 51.50 36.69
C ILE A 40 1.93 50.71 36.52
N ILE A 41 0.78 51.38 36.54
CA ILE A 41 -0.54 50.72 36.36
C ILE A 41 -0.63 50.06 34.99
N VAL A 42 -0.16 50.72 33.92
CA VAL A 42 -0.18 50.14 32.57
C VAL A 42 0.71 48.91 32.46
N ILE A 43 1.96 48.96 32.96
CA ILE A 43 2.89 47.81 32.90
C ILE A 43 2.36 46.64 33.73
N THR A 44 1.78 46.89 34.90
CA THR A 44 1.24 45.84 35.76
C THR A 44 0.00 45.17 35.14
N ILE A 45 -0.95 45.95 34.61
CA ILE A 45 -2.15 45.40 33.95
C ILE A 45 -1.76 44.62 32.69
N THR A 46 -0.85 45.16 31.86
CA THR A 46 -0.39 44.46 30.65
C THR A 46 0.34 43.16 30.97
N ALA A 47 1.14 43.10 32.04
CA ALA A 47 1.77 41.86 32.50
C ALA A 47 0.74 40.80 32.91
N ILE A 48 -0.31 41.17 33.65
CA ILE A 48 -1.39 40.26 34.07
C ILE A 48 -2.15 39.73 32.84
N ILE A 49 -2.56 40.62 31.93
CA ILE A 49 -3.29 40.24 30.71
C ILE A 49 -2.43 39.34 29.82
N ALA A 50 -1.15 39.67 29.63
CA ALA A 50 -0.24 38.85 28.84
C ALA A 50 -0.08 37.44 29.41
N ALA A 51 0.01 37.30 30.74
CA ALA A 51 0.08 36.00 31.40
C ALA A 51 -1.19 35.16 31.17
N VAL A 52 -2.37 35.80 31.29
CA VAL A 52 -3.67 35.14 31.02
C VAL A 52 -3.77 34.69 29.56
N VAL A 53 -3.46 35.58 28.62
CA VAL A 53 -3.49 35.29 27.18
C VAL A 53 -2.53 34.16 26.81
N ALA A 54 -1.33 34.12 27.41
CA ALA A 54 -0.35 33.06 27.14
C ALA A 54 -0.88 31.66 27.48
N VAL A 55 -1.62 31.51 28.57
CA VAL A 55 -2.24 30.23 28.96
C VAL A 55 -3.34 29.83 27.97
N PHE A 56 -4.18 30.79 27.56
CA PHE A 56 -5.28 30.52 26.64
C PHE A 56 -4.85 30.24 25.20
N ILE A 57 -3.72 30.78 24.74
CA ILE A 57 -3.19 30.53 23.39
C ILE A 57 -2.48 29.18 23.29
N LYS A 58 -1.82 28.72 24.37
CA LYS A 58 -1.05 27.49 24.36
C LYS A 58 -1.89 26.26 24.00
N SER A 59 -3.08 26.12 24.60
CA SER A 59 -3.93 24.94 24.43
C SER A 59 -4.46 24.77 22.98
N PRO A 60 -5.03 25.80 22.31
CA PRO A 60 -5.41 25.71 20.90
C PRO A 60 -4.26 25.39 19.96
N ILE A 61 -3.06 25.93 20.21
CA ILE A 61 -1.87 25.63 19.40
C ILE A 61 -1.44 24.17 19.58
N GLN A 62 -1.40 23.67 20.82
CA GLN A 62 -1.09 22.26 21.09
C GLN A 62 -2.11 21.33 20.43
N GLY A 63 -3.42 21.63 20.58
CA GLY A 63 -4.48 20.85 19.94
C GLY A 63 -4.39 20.84 18.41
N TYR A 64 -3.91 21.93 17.79
CA TYR A 64 -3.66 21.95 16.35
C TYR A 64 -2.54 20.98 15.94
N PHE A 65 -1.42 20.97 16.68
CA PHE A 65 -0.31 20.04 16.41
C PHE A 65 -0.68 18.59 16.69
N ASP A 66 -1.41 18.31 17.77
CA ASP A 66 -1.88 16.97 18.11
C ASP A 66 -2.83 16.44 17.01
N SER A 67 -3.77 17.27 16.57
CA SER A 67 -4.68 16.94 15.45
C SER A 67 -3.92 16.66 14.14
N SER A 68 -2.92 17.49 13.83
CA SER A 68 -2.07 17.31 12.63
C SER A 68 -1.28 16.00 12.69
N ARG A 69 -0.70 15.67 13.84
CA ARG A 69 0.09 14.44 14.04
C ARG A 69 -0.79 13.20 13.93
N ARG A 70 -1.98 13.23 14.56
CA ARG A 70 -2.96 12.14 14.44
C ARG A 70 -3.39 11.92 12.99
N ALA A 71 -3.62 13.00 12.24
CA ALA A 71 -3.97 12.92 10.83
C ALA A 71 -2.85 12.26 10.01
N GLU A 72 -1.59 12.70 10.21
CA GLU A 72 -0.44 12.12 9.52
C GLU A 72 -0.25 10.64 9.82
N MET A 73 -0.27 10.24 11.10
CA MET A 73 -0.19 8.82 11.48
C MET A 73 -1.32 8.01 10.84
N THR A 74 -2.55 8.55 10.81
CA THR A 74 -3.71 7.86 10.24
C THR A 74 -3.53 7.67 8.73
N ASP A 75 -3.06 8.69 8.02
CA ASP A 75 -2.82 8.63 6.58
C ASP A 75 -1.70 7.64 6.22
N ILE A 76 -0.63 7.59 7.02
CA ILE A 76 0.46 6.61 6.87
C ILE A 76 -0.08 5.20 7.05
N ALA A 77 -0.83 4.96 8.14
CA ALA A 77 -1.38 3.64 8.45
C ALA A 77 -2.38 3.18 7.37
N ASP A 78 -3.33 4.02 6.97
CA ASP A 78 -4.31 3.70 5.92
C ASP A 78 -3.63 3.44 4.57
N THR A 79 -2.63 4.26 4.20
CA THR A 79 -1.87 4.05 2.96
C THR A 79 -1.12 2.72 2.97
N ALA A 80 -0.49 2.37 4.09
CA ALA A 80 0.24 1.11 4.24
C ALA A 80 -0.69 -0.10 4.17
N LEU A 81 -1.82 -0.07 4.88
CA LEU A 81 -2.81 -1.15 4.90
C LEU A 81 -3.46 -1.34 3.53
N ARG A 82 -3.88 -0.25 2.86
CA ARG A 82 -4.41 -0.32 1.49
C ARG A 82 -3.38 -0.85 0.49
N ARG A 83 -2.09 -0.57 0.70
CA ARG A 83 -1.02 -1.13 -0.14
C ARG A 83 -0.91 -2.65 0.08
N ILE A 84 -0.93 -3.12 1.32
CA ILE A 84 -0.96 -4.56 1.65
C ILE A 84 -2.16 -5.22 0.98
N SER A 85 -3.34 -4.62 1.15
CA SER A 85 -4.61 -5.11 0.63
C SER A 85 -4.60 -5.28 -0.90
N ARG A 86 -4.11 -4.26 -1.62
CA ARG A 86 -3.94 -4.31 -3.08
C ARG A 86 -2.97 -5.41 -3.53
N ASP A 87 -1.85 -5.59 -2.83
CA ASP A 87 -0.88 -6.61 -3.23
C ASP A 87 -1.40 -8.03 -2.91
N LEU A 88 -2.15 -8.20 -1.81
CA LEU A 88 -2.81 -9.47 -1.46
C LEU A 88 -3.88 -9.90 -2.45
N HIS A 89 -4.53 -8.94 -3.14
CA HIS A 89 -5.44 -9.28 -4.24
C HIS A 89 -4.73 -9.91 -5.44
N LEU A 90 -3.42 -9.70 -5.56
CA LEU A 90 -2.57 -10.33 -6.59
C LEU A 90 -1.82 -11.56 -6.06
N ALA A 91 -2.09 -12.02 -4.83
CA ALA A 91 -1.46 -13.21 -4.30
C ALA A 91 -1.94 -14.47 -5.03
N LEU A 92 -1.01 -15.39 -5.27
CA LEU A 92 -1.33 -16.73 -5.74
C LEU A 92 -2.25 -17.40 -4.71
N PRO A 93 -3.36 -18.02 -5.13
CA PRO A 93 -4.27 -18.68 -4.20
C PRO A 93 -3.53 -19.69 -3.33
N ASN A 94 -3.82 -19.70 -2.03
CA ASN A 94 -3.17 -20.55 -1.02
C ASN A 94 -1.64 -20.38 -0.91
N SER A 95 -1.06 -19.26 -1.36
CA SER A 95 0.36 -18.95 -1.14
C SER A 95 0.61 -18.02 0.05
N VAL A 96 -0.43 -17.42 0.62
CA VAL A 96 -0.23 -16.53 1.77
C VAL A 96 0.22 -17.34 2.97
N ARG A 97 1.30 -16.90 3.62
CA ARG A 97 1.81 -17.50 4.85
C ARG A 97 2.31 -16.43 5.81
N VAL A 98 2.16 -16.70 7.09
CA VAL A 98 2.59 -15.82 8.17
C VAL A 98 3.55 -16.58 9.08
N THR A 99 4.69 -15.96 9.37
CA THR A 99 5.63 -16.42 10.40
C THR A 99 5.86 -15.27 11.37
N ASN A 100 6.14 -15.60 12.63
CA ASN A 100 6.53 -14.64 13.65
C ASN A 100 7.85 -15.08 14.29
N VAL A 101 8.75 -14.12 14.51
CA VAL A 101 9.99 -14.32 15.27
C VAL A 101 10.06 -13.24 16.33
N GLY A 102 9.81 -13.62 17.59
CA GLY A 102 9.69 -12.65 18.69
C GLY A 102 8.49 -11.73 18.48
N ASN A 103 8.72 -10.42 18.38
CA ASN A 103 7.67 -9.43 18.11
C ASN A 103 7.61 -8.99 16.65
N VAL A 104 8.39 -9.62 15.77
CA VAL A 104 8.43 -9.29 14.33
C VAL A 104 7.53 -10.25 13.56
N TYR A 105 6.60 -9.69 12.79
CA TYR A 105 5.65 -10.46 11.97
C TYR A 105 6.02 -10.37 10.49
N TYR A 106 5.98 -11.52 9.82
CA TYR A 106 6.33 -11.69 8.42
C TYR A 106 5.10 -12.23 7.68
N LEU A 107 4.51 -11.42 6.81
CA LEU A 107 3.45 -11.83 5.89
C LEU A 107 4.08 -11.99 4.51
N GLU A 108 4.05 -13.20 3.95
CA GLU A 108 4.59 -13.49 2.62
C GLU A 108 3.51 -14.09 1.72
N PHE A 109 3.60 -13.80 0.42
CA PHE A 109 2.83 -14.47 -0.62
C PHE A 109 3.59 -14.47 -1.94
N LEU A 110 3.16 -15.32 -2.87
CA LEU A 110 3.66 -15.32 -4.24
C LEU A 110 2.83 -14.38 -5.10
N GLU A 111 3.44 -13.35 -5.68
CA GLU A 111 2.74 -12.38 -6.52
C GLU A 111 2.45 -12.99 -7.90
N THR A 112 1.21 -12.82 -8.37
CA THR A 112 0.78 -13.21 -9.71
C THR A 112 0.81 -11.99 -10.64
N SER A 113 1.29 -12.20 -11.87
CA SER A 113 1.32 -11.15 -12.90
C SER A 113 0.32 -11.38 -14.02
N ALA A 114 -0.13 -12.63 -14.19
CA ALA A 114 -1.11 -13.04 -15.18
C ALA A 114 -1.73 -14.38 -14.77
N GLY A 115 -2.76 -14.80 -15.50
CA GLY A 115 -3.37 -16.11 -15.34
C GLY A 115 -4.40 -16.33 -16.41
N GLY A 116 -4.95 -17.55 -16.47
CA GLY A 116 -5.94 -17.87 -17.48
C GLY A 116 -6.42 -19.29 -17.37
N ARG A 117 -7.12 -19.75 -18.41
CA ARG A 117 -7.52 -21.14 -18.56
C ARG A 117 -6.60 -21.83 -19.55
N TYR A 118 -6.07 -22.98 -19.18
CA TYR A 118 -5.37 -23.85 -20.11
C TYR A 118 -6.38 -24.73 -20.85
N ARG A 119 -6.01 -25.18 -22.05
CA ARG A 119 -6.79 -26.16 -22.81
C ARG A 119 -6.71 -27.53 -22.12
N ALA A 120 -7.86 -28.14 -21.82
CA ALA A 120 -7.92 -29.43 -21.14
C ALA A 120 -7.89 -30.64 -22.09
N ASP A 121 -8.29 -30.45 -23.35
CA ASP A 121 -8.34 -31.52 -24.35
C ASP A 121 -8.08 -30.95 -25.75
N THR A 122 -7.60 -31.79 -26.67
CA THR A 122 -7.42 -31.44 -28.07
C THR A 122 -8.77 -31.30 -28.76
N GLY A 123 -8.96 -30.24 -29.55
CA GLY A 123 -10.11 -30.12 -30.44
C GLY A 123 -9.75 -30.50 -31.88
N THR A 124 -10.78 -30.70 -32.70
CA THR A 124 -10.65 -31.01 -34.13
C THR A 124 -11.35 -29.97 -35.02
N GLY A 125 -11.84 -28.88 -34.42
CA GLY A 125 -12.59 -27.83 -35.11
C GLY A 125 -11.71 -26.83 -35.85
N ALA A 126 -12.25 -26.18 -36.87
CA ALA A 126 -11.55 -25.16 -37.68
C ALA A 126 -11.06 -23.94 -36.86
N LEU A 127 -11.64 -23.71 -35.68
CA LEU A 127 -11.26 -22.64 -34.74
C LEU A 127 -10.05 -23.02 -33.86
N ASP A 128 -9.54 -24.25 -33.95
CA ASP A 128 -8.42 -24.76 -33.14
C ASP A 128 -7.03 -24.59 -33.78
N THR A 129 -6.98 -23.79 -34.84
CA THR A 129 -5.82 -23.68 -35.73
C THR A 129 -4.67 -22.85 -35.18
N ALA A 130 -4.88 -22.07 -34.11
CA ALA A 130 -3.84 -21.22 -33.52
C ALA A 130 -2.96 -21.94 -32.50
N CYS A 131 -3.50 -22.88 -31.74
CA CYS A 131 -2.81 -23.62 -30.68
C CYS A 131 -3.73 -24.73 -30.19
N ASN A 132 -3.32 -26.02 -30.17
CA ASN A 132 -4.17 -27.16 -29.79
C ASN A 132 -3.50 -28.14 -28.78
N THR A 133 -2.54 -27.66 -28.01
CA THR A 133 -1.81 -28.47 -27.01
C THR A 133 -2.48 -28.34 -25.62
N PRO A 134 -3.08 -29.41 -25.07
CA PRO A 134 -3.57 -29.41 -23.70
C PRO A 134 -2.44 -29.64 -22.68
N ILE A 135 -2.73 -29.42 -21.40
CA ILE A 135 -1.85 -29.94 -20.32
C ILE A 135 -2.22 -31.40 -20.06
N ASP A 136 -1.25 -32.30 -20.21
CA ASP A 136 -1.37 -33.70 -19.80
C ASP A 136 -0.87 -33.86 -18.36
N PHE A 137 -1.69 -34.54 -17.53
CA PHE A 137 -1.41 -34.83 -16.11
C PHE A 137 -0.91 -36.26 -15.89
N THR A 138 -0.70 -37.03 -16.96
CA THR A 138 -0.15 -38.39 -16.95
C THR A 138 1.26 -38.45 -17.53
N THR A 139 1.64 -37.46 -18.35
CA THR A 139 2.96 -37.34 -18.96
C THR A 139 3.54 -35.92 -18.82
N THR A 140 4.83 -35.76 -19.04
CA THR A 140 5.48 -34.44 -18.94
C THR A 140 5.01 -33.53 -20.07
N THR A 141 4.53 -32.33 -19.70
CA THR A 141 4.13 -31.28 -20.62
C THR A 141 5.27 -30.25 -20.77
N SER A 142 5.64 -29.90 -22.00
CA SER A 142 6.63 -28.84 -22.31
C SER A 142 6.01 -27.55 -22.84
N SER A 143 4.74 -27.60 -23.24
CA SER A 143 3.98 -26.42 -23.65
C SER A 143 2.49 -26.69 -23.51
N PHE A 144 1.71 -25.62 -23.39
CA PHE A 144 0.26 -25.73 -23.39
C PHE A 144 -0.37 -24.47 -23.96
N CYS A 145 -1.62 -24.58 -24.34
CA CYS A 145 -2.38 -23.48 -24.90
C CYS A 145 -3.30 -22.83 -23.88
N VAL A 146 -3.39 -21.51 -23.97
CA VAL A 146 -4.32 -20.68 -23.23
C VAL A 146 -5.63 -20.54 -24.00
N LEU A 147 -6.75 -20.69 -23.31
CA LEU A 147 -8.09 -20.39 -23.81
C LEU A 147 -8.44 -18.93 -23.46
N GLY A 148 -8.71 -18.13 -24.48
CA GLY A 148 -9.07 -16.72 -24.34
C GLY A 148 -7.99 -15.78 -24.88
N PRO A 149 -7.96 -14.51 -24.41
CA PRO A 149 -6.96 -13.53 -24.83
C PRO A 149 -5.53 -14.00 -24.50
N THR A 150 -4.58 -13.52 -25.30
CA THR A 150 -3.15 -13.71 -25.00
C THR A 150 -2.80 -13.07 -23.66
N ILE A 151 -2.01 -13.77 -22.85
CA ILE A 151 -1.51 -13.25 -21.58
C ILE A 151 -0.14 -12.59 -21.78
N SER A 152 0.21 -11.66 -20.89
CA SER A 152 1.56 -11.10 -20.81
C SER A 152 2.37 -11.91 -19.80
N ALA A 153 3.36 -12.66 -20.28
CA ALA A 153 4.31 -13.38 -19.44
C ALA A 153 5.69 -13.46 -20.11
N SER A 154 6.74 -13.53 -19.30
CA SER A 154 8.13 -13.48 -19.73
C SER A 154 8.88 -14.74 -19.33
N ALA A 155 9.96 -15.04 -20.06
CA ALA A 155 10.86 -16.12 -19.71
C ALA A 155 11.43 -15.91 -18.29
N GLY A 156 11.53 -17.00 -17.51
CA GLY A 156 11.99 -16.98 -16.12
C GLY A 156 10.87 -16.81 -15.07
N GLN A 157 9.67 -16.37 -15.46
CA GLN A 157 8.49 -16.46 -14.60
C GLN A 157 8.02 -17.91 -14.46
N LEU A 158 7.23 -18.20 -13.44
CA LEU A 158 6.72 -19.56 -13.20
C LEU A 158 5.24 -19.66 -13.56
N VAL A 159 4.84 -20.72 -14.26
CA VAL A 159 3.44 -21.16 -14.28
C VAL A 159 3.18 -21.98 -13.03
N ALA A 160 2.09 -21.70 -12.33
CA ALA A 160 1.52 -22.58 -11.32
C ALA A 160 0.20 -23.16 -11.80
N VAL A 161 0.01 -24.45 -11.56
CA VAL A 161 -1.26 -25.14 -11.80
C VAL A 161 -1.78 -25.66 -10.46
N TYR A 162 -3.00 -25.26 -10.12
CA TYR A 162 -3.77 -25.73 -8.97
C TYR A 162 -2.99 -25.71 -7.64
N ASN A 163 -2.58 -24.51 -7.20
CA ASN A 163 -1.93 -24.34 -5.90
C ASN A 163 -2.91 -24.49 -4.74
N LEU A 164 -2.69 -25.53 -3.94
CA LEU A 164 -3.50 -25.85 -2.76
C LEU A 164 -2.80 -25.47 -1.45
N GLY A 165 -1.49 -25.20 -1.49
CA GLY A 165 -0.71 -24.89 -0.29
C GLY A 165 -0.58 -26.08 0.66
N ILE A 166 -0.60 -27.29 0.11
CA ILE A 166 -0.45 -28.56 0.86
C ILE A 166 0.69 -29.39 0.26
N PRO A 167 1.26 -30.34 1.00
CA PRO A 167 2.25 -31.27 0.46
C PRO A 167 1.76 -31.94 -0.84
N GLY A 168 2.57 -31.86 -1.90
CA GLY A 168 2.23 -32.38 -3.23
C GLY A 168 1.54 -31.38 -4.17
N ALA A 169 1.14 -30.19 -3.69
CA ALA A 169 0.49 -29.15 -4.48
C ALA A 169 0.80 -27.73 -3.94
N ASP A 170 2.09 -27.50 -3.63
CA ASP A 170 2.59 -26.25 -3.06
C ASP A 170 3.67 -25.61 -3.96
N ALA A 171 3.40 -24.39 -4.41
CA ALA A 171 4.25 -23.60 -5.28
C ALA A 171 5.59 -23.21 -4.64
N TYR A 172 5.66 -23.07 -3.31
CA TYR A 172 6.92 -22.78 -2.62
C TYR A 172 7.93 -23.94 -2.69
N THR A 173 7.44 -25.16 -2.91
CA THR A 173 8.27 -26.36 -3.06
C THR A 173 8.60 -26.70 -4.51
N GLY A 174 8.05 -25.95 -5.47
CA GLY A 174 8.26 -26.18 -6.90
C GLY A 174 7.49 -27.39 -7.47
N VAL A 175 6.63 -28.03 -6.68
CA VAL A 175 5.98 -29.29 -7.07
C VAL A 175 4.95 -29.09 -8.18
N ASN A 176 4.19 -28.01 -8.13
CA ASN A 176 3.15 -27.67 -9.11
C ASN A 176 3.49 -26.42 -9.94
N THR A 177 4.78 -26.06 -10.01
CA THR A 177 5.27 -24.95 -10.83
C THR A 177 6.25 -25.39 -11.91
N SER A 178 6.34 -24.60 -12.98
CA SER A 178 7.36 -24.76 -14.02
C SER A 178 7.75 -23.40 -14.62
N ALA A 179 9.02 -23.23 -14.96
CA ALA A 179 9.53 -21.99 -15.54
C ALA A 179 9.07 -21.82 -17.00
N ILE A 180 8.57 -20.64 -17.33
CA ILE A 180 8.26 -20.21 -18.69
C ILE A 180 9.57 -20.01 -19.45
N THR A 181 9.65 -20.61 -20.65
CA THR A 181 10.79 -20.45 -21.56
C THR A 181 10.48 -19.44 -22.66
N SER A 182 9.24 -19.39 -23.14
CA SER A 182 8.76 -18.40 -24.11
C SER A 182 7.23 -18.40 -24.21
N VAL A 183 6.66 -17.31 -24.74
CA VAL A 183 5.23 -17.19 -25.06
C VAL A 183 5.09 -16.83 -26.53
N SER A 184 4.24 -17.56 -27.26
CA SER A 184 3.97 -17.34 -28.68
C SER A 184 2.46 -17.39 -28.94
N GLY A 185 1.85 -16.21 -29.07
CA GLY A 185 0.38 -16.11 -29.19
C GLY A 185 -0.31 -16.74 -27.99
N ALA A 186 -1.13 -17.77 -28.24
CA ALA A 186 -1.85 -18.51 -27.21
C ALA A 186 -1.03 -19.67 -26.60
N GLN A 187 0.17 -19.97 -27.12
CA GLN A 187 1.02 -21.04 -26.60
C GLN A 187 2.01 -20.51 -25.55
N ILE A 188 2.08 -21.20 -24.41
CA ILE A 188 3.09 -20.99 -23.39
C ILE A 188 4.03 -22.20 -23.43
N ASN A 189 5.32 -21.94 -23.66
CA ASN A 189 6.37 -22.95 -23.55
C ASN A 189 6.96 -22.89 -22.14
N ILE A 190 7.14 -24.05 -21.52
CA ILE A 190 7.63 -24.20 -20.16
C ILE A 190 8.78 -25.22 -20.12
N GLN A 191 9.54 -25.22 -19.03
CA GLN A 191 10.40 -26.35 -18.73
C GLN A 191 9.54 -27.61 -18.58
N PRO A 192 9.95 -28.77 -19.12
CA PRO A 192 9.15 -29.99 -19.06
C PRO A 192 8.70 -30.31 -17.64
N LYS A 193 7.39 -30.47 -17.43
CA LYS A 193 6.79 -30.68 -16.11
C LYS A 193 5.61 -31.64 -16.20
N LEU A 194 5.61 -32.63 -15.32
CA LEU A 194 4.39 -33.37 -14.98
C LEU A 194 3.73 -32.64 -13.80
N PHE A 195 2.61 -31.97 -14.06
CA PHE A 195 1.85 -31.34 -12.99
C PHE A 195 1.10 -32.42 -12.19
N PRO A 196 1.05 -32.32 -10.86
CA PRO A 196 0.51 -33.40 -10.01
C PRO A 196 -1.02 -33.51 -10.10
N PHE A 197 -1.72 -32.38 -10.31
CA PHE A 197 -3.17 -32.31 -10.25
C PHE A 197 -3.74 -31.33 -11.26
N ALA A 198 -4.84 -31.71 -11.90
CA ALA A 198 -5.61 -30.84 -12.77
C ALA A 198 -6.42 -29.83 -11.96
N SER A 199 -6.47 -28.58 -12.43
CA SER A 199 -7.38 -27.59 -11.88
C SER A 199 -8.82 -27.93 -12.27
N PRO A 200 -9.80 -27.95 -11.35
CA PRO A 200 -11.20 -28.28 -11.66
C PRO A 200 -11.86 -27.38 -12.72
N SER A 201 -11.33 -26.17 -12.93
CA SER A 201 -11.80 -25.24 -13.97
C SER A 201 -10.71 -24.89 -14.97
N SER A 202 -9.72 -25.76 -15.09
CA SER A 202 -8.57 -25.67 -16.00
C SER A 202 -7.81 -24.35 -15.89
N ARG A 203 -7.59 -23.85 -14.66
CA ARG A 203 -6.90 -22.57 -14.42
C ARG A 203 -5.40 -22.76 -14.19
N PHE A 204 -4.65 -21.77 -14.60
CA PHE A 204 -3.25 -21.58 -14.23
C PHE A 204 -2.99 -20.11 -13.87
N GLN A 205 -1.90 -19.87 -13.15
CA GLN A 205 -1.41 -18.55 -12.81
C GLN A 205 0.05 -18.41 -13.24
N VAL A 206 0.47 -17.19 -13.50
CA VAL A 206 1.87 -16.82 -13.73
C VAL A 206 2.37 -16.06 -12.52
N ILE A 207 3.42 -16.59 -11.90
CA ILE A 207 4.05 -16.07 -10.69
C ILE A 207 5.33 -15.33 -11.08
N SER A 208 5.52 -14.15 -10.50
CA SER A 208 6.78 -13.40 -10.57
C SER A 208 7.72 -13.82 -9.42
N THR A 209 7.86 -12.99 -8.41
CA THR A 209 8.69 -13.23 -7.22
C THR A 209 7.83 -13.09 -5.96
N PRO A 210 8.24 -13.65 -4.81
CA PRO A 210 7.52 -13.41 -3.56
C PRO A 210 7.57 -11.94 -3.15
N VAL A 211 6.54 -11.55 -2.39
CA VAL A 211 6.47 -10.26 -1.70
C VAL A 211 6.32 -10.56 -0.21
N SER A 212 7.11 -9.88 0.62
CA SER A 212 7.01 -9.96 2.08
C SER A 212 6.75 -8.61 2.69
N TYR A 213 5.85 -8.56 3.67
CA TYR A 213 5.70 -7.43 4.59
C TYR A 213 6.27 -7.84 5.94
N VAL A 214 7.22 -7.04 6.42
CA VAL A 214 7.87 -7.22 7.72
C VAL A 214 7.40 -6.09 8.61
N CYS A 215 6.68 -6.47 9.66
CA CYS A 215 6.30 -5.54 10.70
C CYS A 215 7.18 -5.76 11.92
N ASP A 216 8.02 -4.77 12.21
CA ASP A 216 9.02 -4.82 13.27
C ASP A 216 8.81 -3.64 14.24
N PRO A 217 8.07 -3.86 15.35
CA PRO A 217 7.89 -2.86 16.39
C PRO A 217 9.19 -2.49 17.11
N SER A 218 10.22 -3.35 17.09
CA SER A 218 11.50 -3.04 17.74
C SER A 218 12.33 -2.05 16.91
N ALA A 219 12.24 -2.13 15.59
CA ALA A 219 12.76 -1.12 14.68
C ALA A 219 11.79 0.06 14.47
N GLY A 220 10.53 -0.08 14.90
CA GLY A 220 9.48 0.91 14.70
C GLY A 220 9.02 1.03 13.25
N THR A 221 9.09 -0.05 12.45
CA THR A 221 8.85 0.02 11.00
C THR A 221 7.91 -1.07 10.47
N LEU A 222 7.23 -0.72 9.38
CA LEU A 222 6.57 -1.67 8.47
C LEU A 222 7.21 -1.53 7.10
N THR A 223 7.84 -2.60 6.62
CA THR A 223 8.63 -2.59 5.38
C THR A 223 8.17 -3.68 4.42
N ARG A 224 8.03 -3.32 3.14
CA ARG A 224 7.77 -4.28 2.05
C ARG A 224 9.08 -4.70 1.41
N TYR A 225 9.25 -5.98 1.14
CA TYR A 225 10.38 -6.60 0.45
C TYR A 225 9.92 -7.38 -0.79
N TRP A 226 10.73 -7.36 -1.86
CA TRP A 226 10.49 -8.11 -3.11
C TRP A 226 11.81 -8.37 -3.86
N GLY A 227 11.75 -9.18 -4.91
CA GLY A 227 12.92 -9.47 -5.75
C GLY A 227 13.92 -10.43 -5.11
N TYR A 228 13.44 -11.34 -4.26
CA TYR A 228 14.21 -12.44 -3.67
C TYR A 228 13.66 -13.79 -4.17
N PRO A 229 14.42 -14.89 -4.09
CA PRO A 229 13.99 -16.18 -4.65
C PRO A 229 12.86 -16.83 -3.83
N ILE A 230 12.04 -17.64 -4.50
CA ILE A 230 11.06 -18.50 -3.85
C ILE A 230 11.79 -19.57 -3.02
N SER A 231 11.36 -19.76 -1.78
CA SER A 231 11.92 -20.74 -0.84
C SER A 231 10.80 -21.53 -0.15
N ALA A 232 11.01 -22.84 0.03
CA ALA A 232 10.10 -23.70 0.76
C ALA A 232 9.89 -23.21 2.20
N THR A 233 10.96 -22.78 2.88
CA THR A 233 10.90 -22.14 4.19
C THR A 233 10.72 -20.63 4.02
N GLN A 234 9.77 -20.04 4.75
CA GLN A 234 9.57 -18.59 4.77
C GLN A 234 10.84 -17.87 5.25
N PRO A 235 11.42 -16.97 4.44
CA PRO A 235 12.57 -16.21 4.87
C PRO A 235 12.17 -15.17 5.93
N THR A 236 13.04 -14.99 6.91
CA THR A 236 12.94 -13.92 7.93
C THR A 236 14.05 -12.89 7.80
N SER A 237 14.90 -13.04 6.77
CA SER A 237 15.95 -12.11 6.36
C SER A 237 15.86 -11.87 4.85
N PHE A 238 16.01 -10.61 4.44
CA PHE A 238 15.81 -10.16 3.06
C PHE A 238 17.06 -9.46 2.51
N THR A 239 18.25 -9.93 2.89
CA THR A 239 19.50 -9.37 2.38
C THR A 239 19.57 -9.42 0.86
N GLY A 240 19.82 -8.28 0.21
CA GLY A 240 19.88 -8.18 -1.25
C GLY A 240 18.53 -8.08 -1.96
N ALA A 241 17.41 -8.19 -1.23
CA ALA A 241 16.09 -7.90 -1.76
C ALA A 241 15.90 -6.39 -1.97
N SER A 242 15.00 -6.03 -2.87
CA SER A 242 14.49 -4.65 -2.95
C SER A 242 13.51 -4.40 -1.81
N SER A 243 13.48 -3.18 -1.29
CA SER A 243 12.63 -2.82 -0.14
C SER A 243 12.03 -1.42 -0.24
N ALA A 244 10.89 -1.22 0.41
CA ALA A 244 10.24 0.07 0.59
C ALA A 244 9.65 0.18 2.00
N LEU A 245 10.01 1.25 2.71
CA LEU A 245 9.44 1.59 4.01
C LEU A 245 8.01 2.13 3.80
N LEU A 246 7.04 1.58 4.53
CA LEU A 246 5.62 1.96 4.41
C LEU A 246 5.11 2.74 5.61
N ALA A 247 5.61 2.43 6.80
CA ALA A 247 5.30 3.18 8.02
C ALA A 247 6.49 3.21 8.97
N THR A 248 6.60 4.31 9.72
CA THR A 248 7.48 4.50 10.86
C THR A 248 6.65 4.63 12.13
N HIS A 249 7.30 4.66 13.30
CA HIS A 249 6.65 4.75 14.61
C HIS A 249 5.71 3.59 14.92
N VAL A 250 5.95 2.43 14.30
CA VAL A 250 5.17 1.22 14.57
C VAL A 250 5.43 0.75 15.99
N SER A 251 4.43 0.82 16.86
CA SER A 251 4.54 0.41 18.26
C SER A 251 4.02 -0.99 18.51
N ALA A 252 3.07 -1.44 17.69
CA ALA A 252 2.58 -2.81 17.68
C ALA A 252 1.92 -3.15 16.33
N CYS A 253 1.92 -4.41 15.98
CA CYS A 253 1.22 -4.92 14.81
C CYS A 253 1.08 -6.43 14.88
N ALA A 254 0.17 -6.96 14.08
CA ALA A 254 0.04 -8.39 13.87
C ALA A 254 -0.49 -8.67 12.47
N PHE A 255 -0.03 -9.79 11.91
CA PHE A 255 -0.64 -10.43 10.77
C PHE A 255 -1.24 -11.76 11.21
N SER A 256 -2.42 -12.09 10.73
CA SER A 256 -2.95 -13.44 10.83
C SER A 256 -3.53 -13.87 9.49
N TYR A 257 -3.40 -15.16 9.18
CA TYR A 257 -3.96 -15.74 7.97
C TYR A 257 -4.81 -16.95 8.34
N THR A 258 -6.09 -16.89 7.97
CA THR A 258 -7.00 -18.03 8.11
C THR A 258 -7.21 -18.64 6.72
N GLN A 259 -6.60 -19.80 6.51
CA GLN A 259 -6.71 -20.54 5.26
C GLN A 259 -8.07 -21.26 5.18
N GLN A 260 -8.78 -21.12 4.06
CA GLN A 260 -10.08 -21.76 3.81
C GLN A 260 -9.96 -22.78 2.66
N VAL A 261 -9.12 -23.80 2.85
CA VAL A 261 -8.75 -24.78 1.79
C VAL A 261 -9.96 -25.61 1.32
N ILE A 262 -10.89 -25.93 2.23
CA ILE A 262 -11.96 -26.91 2.00
C ILE A 262 -13.14 -26.32 1.23
N THR A 263 -13.44 -25.04 1.41
CA THR A 263 -14.62 -24.37 0.81
C THR A 263 -14.31 -23.66 -0.51
N GLN A 264 -13.04 -23.71 -0.98
CA GLN A 264 -12.52 -22.88 -2.09
C GLN A 264 -12.80 -21.37 -1.94
N GLN A 265 -13.18 -20.92 -0.74
CA GLN A 265 -13.41 -19.52 -0.44
C GLN A 265 -12.07 -18.79 -0.32
N ALA A 266 -12.07 -17.50 -0.67
CA ALA A 266 -10.94 -16.62 -0.51
C ALA A 266 -10.38 -16.72 0.92
N GLY A 267 -9.08 -16.96 1.07
CA GLY A 267 -8.43 -16.91 2.38
C GLY A 267 -8.54 -15.50 2.97
N LEU A 268 -8.53 -15.38 4.30
CA LEU A 268 -8.65 -14.09 4.98
C LEU A 268 -7.34 -13.72 5.67
N VAL A 269 -6.79 -12.57 5.32
CA VAL A 269 -5.69 -11.95 6.04
C VAL A 269 -6.25 -10.84 6.92
N SER A 270 -5.97 -10.87 8.21
CA SER A 270 -6.22 -9.74 9.09
C SER A 270 -4.93 -9.07 9.49
N THR A 271 -4.93 -7.74 9.46
CA THR A 271 -3.79 -6.89 9.80
C THR A 271 -4.20 -5.90 10.88
N THR A 272 -3.44 -5.84 11.96
CA THR A 272 -3.48 -4.74 12.93
C THR A 272 -2.21 -3.92 12.82
N LEU A 273 -2.35 -2.60 12.84
CA LEU A 273 -1.21 -1.67 12.82
C LEU A 273 -1.44 -0.57 13.84
N GLN A 274 -0.50 -0.41 14.77
CA GLN A 274 -0.47 0.67 15.75
C GLN A 274 0.76 1.55 15.53
N LEU A 275 0.51 2.85 15.45
CA LEU A 275 1.56 3.86 15.37
C LEU A 275 1.50 4.71 16.63
N THR A 276 2.66 4.96 17.24
CA THR A 276 2.78 5.79 18.46
C THR A 276 3.81 6.89 18.26
N GLU A 277 3.37 8.14 18.41
CA GLU A 277 4.24 9.30 18.33
C GLU A 277 3.88 10.30 19.43
N SER A 278 4.87 10.78 20.18
CA SER A 278 4.68 11.75 21.28
C SER A 278 3.62 11.32 22.32
N ASN A 279 3.62 10.04 22.70
CA ASN A 279 2.66 9.39 23.61
C ASN A 279 1.21 9.32 23.10
N GLU A 280 0.95 9.74 21.87
CA GLU A 280 -0.31 9.47 21.19
C GLU A 280 -0.21 8.17 20.40
N THR A 281 -1.25 7.32 20.47
CA THR A 281 -1.32 6.07 19.72
C THR A 281 -2.59 6.01 18.90
N ILE A 282 -2.46 5.59 17.64
CA ILE A 282 -3.58 5.18 16.80
C ILE A 282 -3.52 3.67 16.56
N SER A 283 -4.67 3.05 16.28
CA SER A 283 -4.76 1.64 15.93
C SER A 283 -5.73 1.47 14.77
N LEU A 284 -5.26 0.84 13.69
CA LEU A 284 -6.09 0.48 12.55
C LEU A 284 -6.15 -1.05 12.41
N TYR A 285 -7.27 -1.51 11.85
CA TYR A 285 -7.56 -2.90 11.55
C TYR A 285 -8.07 -3.02 10.12
N GLU A 286 -7.51 -3.95 9.35
CA GLU A 286 -8.01 -4.27 8.01
C GLU A 286 -8.10 -5.80 7.81
N GLU A 287 -9.16 -6.23 7.16
CA GLU A 287 -9.36 -7.58 6.66
C GLU A 287 -9.33 -7.59 5.14
N THR A 288 -8.47 -8.42 4.56
CA THR A 288 -8.36 -8.57 3.11
C THR A 288 -8.66 -9.99 2.70
N HIS A 289 -9.60 -10.15 1.76
CA HIS A 289 -9.85 -11.41 1.09
C HIS A 289 -8.82 -11.66 -0.02
N VAL A 290 -8.15 -12.81 0.06
CA VAL A 290 -7.20 -13.29 -0.94
C VAL A 290 -7.98 -13.92 -2.08
N SER A 291 -7.94 -13.30 -3.25
CA SER A 291 -8.67 -13.80 -4.43
C SER A 291 -8.24 -15.23 -4.79
N ASN A 292 -9.21 -16.08 -5.13
CA ASN A 292 -8.98 -17.40 -5.74
C ASN A 292 -9.32 -17.38 -7.25
N ALA A 293 -9.43 -16.19 -7.83
CA ALA A 293 -9.65 -15.98 -9.25
C ALA A 293 -8.38 -15.38 -9.90
N PRO A 294 -7.96 -15.90 -11.07
CA PRO A 294 -6.90 -15.29 -11.88
C PRO A 294 -7.33 -13.97 -12.52
#